data_AF-D7SM94-F1
#
_entry.id   AF-D7SM94-F1
#
_cell.length_a   1.000
_cell.length_b   1.000
_cell.length_c   1.000
_cell.angle_alpha   90.00
_cell.angle_beta   90.00
_cell.angle_gamma   90.00
#
_symmetry.space_group_name_H-M   'P 1'
#
loop_
_entity.id
_entity.type
_entity.pdbx_description
1 polymer ?
#
loop_
_entity_poly.entity_id
_entity_poly.type
_entity_poly.pdbx_seq_one_letter_code
_entity_poly.pdbx_strand_id
1 'polypeptide(L)'
;MHWPFSKPRHKALRTVMQHIHYEDENTQYICLGPANKVLNMLCCWVEDPNSMAYKCHLSRIKDYLWMAEDGMKMQGYNGSQLWDVALTV
;
A
#
# COMPACT_ATOMS: atom_id res chain seq x y z
N MET A 1 32.60 13.07 4.85
CA MET A 1 31.71 14.24 4.67
C MET A 1 30.33 13.88 5.20
N HIS A 2 29.78 14.64 6.15
CA HIS A 2 28.45 14.40 6.70
C HIS A 2 27.46 15.38 6.06
N TRP A 3 26.41 14.89 5.39
CA TRP A 3 25.40 15.74 4.78
C TRP A 3 24.66 16.55 5.86
N PRO A 4 24.46 17.88 5.71
CA PRO A 4 23.91 18.74 6.76
C PRO A 4 22.49 18.33 7.18
N PHE A 5 21.72 17.68 6.31
CA PHE A 5 20.35 17.25 6.59
C PHE A 5 20.21 15.78 6.96
N SER A 6 21.30 15.07 7.29
CA SER A 6 21.20 13.65 7.63
C SER A 6 20.29 13.39 8.84
N LYS A 7 20.44 14.15 9.95
CA LYS A 7 19.62 13.96 11.15
C LYS A 7 18.11 14.21 10.92
N PRO A 8 17.69 15.37 10.36
CA PRO A 8 16.27 15.59 10.09
C PRO A 8 15.70 14.59 9.07
N ARG A 9 16.49 14.17 8.07
CA ARG A 9 16.07 13.11 7.13
C ARG A 9 15.79 11.78 7.83
N HIS A 10 16.68 11.31 8.72
CA HIS A 10 16.44 10.08 9.46
C HIS A 10 15.19 10.16 10.34
N LYS A 11 14.95 11.32 10.97
CA LYS A 11 13.72 11.53 11.76
C LYS A 11 12.47 11.48 10.87
N ALA A 12 12.50 12.17 9.73
CA ALA A 12 11.39 12.18 8.78
C ALA A 12 11.08 10.78 8.24
N LEU A 13 12.11 10.02 7.83
CA LEU A 13 11.94 8.64 7.34
C LEU A 13 11.33 7.72 8.40
N ARG A 14 11.75 7.84 9.67
CA ARG A 14 11.15 7.08 10.77
C ARG A 14 9.67 7.42 10.95
N THR A 15 9.32 8.70 10.91
CA THR A 15 7.92 9.14 11.01
C THR A 15 7.09 8.63 9.82
N VAL A 16 7.63 8.67 8.61
CA VAL A 16 6.94 8.12 7.43
C VAL A 16 6.68 6.62 7.58
N MET A 17 7.67 5.83 8.03
CA MET A 17 7.44 4.40 8.28
C MET A 17 6.39 4.14 9.35
N GLN A 18 6.34 4.95 10.41
CA GLN A 18 5.28 4.85 11.42
C GLN A 18 3.88 5.07 10.84
N HIS A 19 3.72 6.05 9.93
CA HIS A 19 2.44 6.29 9.25
C HIS A 19 2.08 5.17 8.27
N ILE A 20 3.07 4.62 7.55
CA ILE A 20 2.86 3.48 6.63
C ILE A 20 2.35 2.27 7.42
N HIS A 21 3.06 1.86 8.48
CA HIS A 21 2.64 0.72 9.30
C HIS A 21 1.25 0.93 9.93
N TYR A 22 0.94 2.15 10.35
CA TYR A 22 -0.39 2.48 10.87
C TYR A 22 -1.49 2.33 9.81
N GLU A 23 -1.29 2.83 8.59
CA GLU A 23 -2.24 2.63 7.49
C GLU A 23 -2.39 1.14 7.16
N ASP A 24 -1.28 0.43 7.07
CA ASP A 24 -1.23 -0.99 6.70
C ASP A 24 -2.02 -1.85 7.69
N GLU A 25 -1.79 -1.68 8.99
CA GLU A 25 -2.52 -2.41 10.04
C GLU A 25 -4.01 -2.05 10.03
N ASN A 26 -4.36 -0.76 9.92
CA ASN A 26 -5.74 -0.29 9.97
C ASN A 26 -6.57 -0.70 8.75
N THR A 27 -5.93 -0.87 7.59
CA THR A 27 -6.60 -1.27 6.33
C THR A 27 -6.40 -2.74 5.99
N GLN A 28 -5.81 -3.52 6.90
CA GLN A 28 -5.44 -4.91 6.65
C GLN A 28 -4.61 -5.10 5.36
N TYR A 29 -3.69 -4.17 5.13
CA TYR A 29 -2.71 -4.14 4.04
C TYR A 29 -3.32 -3.94 2.64
N ILE A 30 -4.58 -3.49 2.56
CA ILE A 30 -5.21 -3.07 1.29
C ILE A 30 -4.78 -1.64 0.94
N CYS A 31 -4.61 -0.78 1.95
CA CYS A 31 -4.41 0.67 1.81
C CYS A 31 -5.60 1.39 1.15
N LEU A 32 -5.50 2.71 0.99
CA LEU A 32 -6.57 3.50 0.37
C LEU A 32 -6.79 3.17 -1.12
N GLY A 33 -5.71 2.95 -1.88
CA GLY A 33 -5.75 2.75 -3.31
C GLY A 33 -4.52 2.04 -3.86
N PRO A 34 -4.50 1.71 -5.16
CA PRO A 34 -3.46 0.88 -5.76
C PRO A 34 -2.07 1.54 -5.68
N ALA A 35 -2.02 2.87 -5.83
CA ALA A 35 -0.76 3.61 -5.88
C ALA A 35 -0.03 3.60 -4.53
N ASN A 36 -0.70 4.02 -3.44
CA ASN A 36 -0.09 3.96 -2.12
C ASN A 36 0.07 2.52 -1.63
N LYS A 37 -0.83 1.59 -1.98
CA LYS A 37 -0.64 0.16 -1.70
C LYS A 37 0.70 -0.36 -2.20
N VAL A 38 1.07 -0.05 -3.44
CA VAL A 38 2.33 -0.55 -4.04
C VAL A 38 3.55 0.15 -3.43
N LEU A 39 3.46 1.44 -3.15
CA LEU A 39 4.54 2.20 -2.52
C LEU A 39 4.78 1.77 -1.07
N ASN A 40 3.74 1.60 -0.26
CA ASN A 40 3.84 1.11 1.11
C ASN A 40 4.42 -0.30 1.15
N MET A 41 3.93 -1.20 0.28
CA MET A 41 4.51 -2.54 0.12
C MET A 41 6.00 -2.49 -0.20
N LEU A 42 6.42 -1.59 -1.11
CA LEU A 42 7.84 -1.41 -1.44
C LEU A 42 8.63 -0.87 -0.23
N CYS A 43 8.07 0.07 0.53
CA CYS A 43 8.69 0.56 1.75
C CYS A 43 8.89 -0.54 2.79
N CYS A 44 7.87 -1.39 3.04
CA CYS A 44 8.00 -2.55 3.93
C CYS A 44 9.03 -3.56 3.43
N TRP A 45 9.13 -3.75 2.11
CA TRP A 45 10.18 -4.61 1.51
C TRP A 45 11.58 -4.02 1.69
N VAL A 46 11.75 -2.71 1.49
CA VAL A 46 13.03 -2.02 1.71
C VAL A 46 13.43 -2.05 3.19
N GLU A 47 12.47 -1.97 4.11
CA GLU A 47 12.72 -2.07 5.56
C GLU A 47 13.15 -3.48 5.97
N ASP A 48 12.40 -4.51 5.59
CA ASP A 48 12.77 -5.92 5.75
C ASP A 48 11.99 -6.83 4.75
N PRO A 49 12.68 -7.43 3.76
CA PRO A 49 12.08 -8.33 2.78
C PRO A 49 11.44 -9.59 3.38
N ASN A 50 11.78 -9.97 4.61
CA ASN A 50 11.24 -11.17 5.27
C ASN A 50 10.13 -10.86 6.28
N SER A 51 9.79 -9.58 6.45
CA SER A 51 8.82 -9.10 7.43
C SER A 51 7.42 -9.67 7.20
N MET A 52 6.64 -9.76 8.28
CA MET A 52 5.23 -10.13 8.19
C MET A 52 4.45 -9.08 7.41
N ALA A 53 4.76 -7.79 7.61
CA ALA A 53 4.12 -6.68 6.90
C ALA A 53 4.22 -6.84 5.37
N TYR A 54 5.43 -7.14 4.86
CA TYR A 54 5.62 -7.39 3.43
C TYR A 54 4.84 -8.61 2.94
N LYS A 55 4.82 -9.72 3.70
CA LYS A 55 4.06 -10.93 3.36
C LYS A 55 2.55 -10.67 3.32
N CYS A 56 2.03 -9.86 4.24
CA CYS A 56 0.64 -9.42 4.25
C CYS A 56 0.32 -8.54 3.03
N HIS A 57 1.21 -7.63 2.65
CA HIS A 57 1.05 -6.84 1.43
C HIS A 57 0.99 -7.68 0.15
N LEU A 58 1.82 -8.73 0.07
CA LEU A 58 1.86 -9.64 -1.09
C LEU A 58 0.53 -10.38 -1.27
N SER A 59 -0.11 -10.82 -0.18
CA SER A 59 -1.37 -11.54 -0.26
C SER A 59 -2.52 -10.67 -0.78
N ARG A 60 -2.42 -9.35 -0.61
CA ARG A 60 -3.43 -8.34 -0.99
C ARG A 60 -3.30 -7.78 -2.41
N ILE A 61 -2.25 -8.13 -3.17
CA ILE A 61 -2.07 -7.59 -4.54
C ILE A 61 -3.28 -7.92 -5.43
N LYS A 62 -3.83 -9.13 -5.30
CA LYS A 62 -4.93 -9.62 -6.11
C LYS A 62 -6.23 -8.86 -5.90
N ASP A 63 -6.41 -8.20 -4.75
CA ASP A 63 -7.59 -7.38 -4.47
C ASP A 63 -7.73 -6.21 -5.46
N TYR A 64 -6.64 -5.80 -6.10
CA TYR A 64 -6.63 -4.76 -7.13
C TYR A 64 -6.57 -5.30 -8.56
N LEU A 65 -6.44 -6.61 -8.78
CA LEU A 65 -6.30 -7.17 -10.13
C LEU A 65 -7.65 -7.62 -10.69
N TRP A 66 -7.98 -7.17 -11.90
CA TRP A 66 -9.21 -7.51 -12.59
C TRP A 66 -8.96 -7.98 -14.02
N MET A 67 -9.66 -9.02 -14.45
CA MET A 67 -9.64 -9.50 -15.83
C MET A 67 -10.73 -8.80 -16.64
N ALA A 68 -10.33 -7.90 -17.54
CA ALA A 68 -11.22 -7.26 -18.51
C ALA A 68 -11.13 -7.95 -19.88
N GLU A 69 -11.98 -7.53 -20.81
CA GLU A 69 -12.02 -8.05 -22.20
C GLU A 69 -10.70 -7.87 -22.96
N ASP A 70 -9.89 -6.88 -22.58
CA ASP A 70 -8.60 -6.55 -23.16
C ASP A 70 -7.42 -6.97 -22.27
N GLY A 71 -7.67 -7.78 -21.23
CA GLY A 71 -6.64 -8.38 -20.40
C GLY A 71 -6.69 -7.98 -18.92
N MET A 72 -5.64 -8.36 -18.18
CA MET A 72 -5.53 -8.07 -16.75
C MET A 72 -5.15 -6.62 -16.51
N LYS A 73 -5.89 -5.94 -15.63
CA LYS A 73 -5.68 -4.55 -15.24
C LYS A 73 -5.62 -4.39 -13.73
N MET A 74 -5.03 -3.30 -13.28
CA MET A 74 -5.11 -2.86 -11.89
C MET A 74 -6.25 -1.85 -11.75
N GLN A 75 -7.14 -2.11 -10.79
CA GLN A 75 -8.31 -1.28 -10.48
C GLN A 75 -7.90 -0.01 -9.74
N GLY A 76 -8.70 1.06 -9.88
CA GLY A 76 -8.47 2.35 -9.21
C GLY A 76 -8.68 2.32 -7.69
N TYR A 77 -9.42 1.33 -7.20
CA TYR A 77 -9.61 0.95 -5.79
C TYR A 77 -9.64 -0.59 -5.72
N ASN A 78 -9.83 -1.19 -4.54
CA ASN A 78 -10.08 -2.64 -4.42
C ASN A 78 -11.46 -3.07 -4.98
N GLY A 79 -12.18 -2.12 -5.59
CA GLY A 79 -13.43 -2.27 -6.30
C GLY A 79 -14.39 -1.13 -5.98
N SER A 80 -15.54 -1.14 -6.63
CA SER A 80 -16.66 -0.20 -6.41
C SER A 80 -17.87 -0.89 -5.80
N GLN A 81 -17.70 -2.08 -5.19
CA GLN A 81 -18.79 -2.98 -4.79
C GLN A 81 -19.85 -2.27 -3.94
N LEU A 82 -19.43 -1.53 -2.90
CA LEU A 82 -20.35 -0.80 -2.03
C LEU A 82 -21.07 0.33 -2.78
N TRP A 83 -20.32 1.08 -3.59
CA TRP A 83 -20.84 2.22 -4.35
C TRP A 83 -21.88 1.78 -5.38
N ASP A 84 -21.56 0.73 -6.13
CA ASP A 84 -22.43 0.16 -7.15
C ASP A 84 -23.72 -0.37 -6.52
N VAL A 85 -23.62 -1.16 -5.44
CA VAL A 85 -24.80 -1.69 -4.73
C VAL A 85 -25.68 -0.56 -4.19
N ALA A 86 -25.09 0.46 -3.56
CA ALA A 86 -25.86 1.57 -2.99
C ALA A 86 -26.63 2.40 -4.04
N LEU A 87 -26.14 2.45 -5.28
CA LEU A 87 -26.75 3.20 -6.39
C LEU A 87 -27.54 2.33 -7.37
N THR A 88 -27.64 1.02 -7.12
CA THR A 88 -28.49 0.13 -7.93
C THR A 88 -29.98 0.25 -7.61
N VAL A 89 -30.34 0.86 -6.47
CA VAL A 89 -31.70 1.08 -5.98
C VAL A 89 -32.20 2.49 -6.27
#